data_AF-A0A0Q8W1E6-F1
#
_entry.id   AF-A0A0Q8W1E6-F1
#
_cell.length_a   1.000
_cell.length_b   1.000
_cell.length_c   1.000
_cell.angle_alpha   90.00
_cell.angle_beta   90.00
_cell.angle_gamma   90.00
#
_symmetry.space_group_name_H-M   'P 1'
#
loop_
_entity.id
_entity.type
_entity.pdbx_description
1 polymer ?
#
loop_
_entity_poly.entity_id
_entity_poly.type
_entity_poly.pdbx_seq_one_letter_code
_entity_poly.pdbx_strand_id
1 'polypeptide(L)'
;MRDDPGRIPMVRWSCPQHAGRMSSPSRFAALAAPLFLLTYGIFRYVDGRDGEHGPGVAWNVGHTFMLAALLCFAAVIVGLRRAVREPSVRRASATTTMTVLGLVGAAAFVRVALGDLFPGADGFLPLPGPLHDAGPLLLLLGLVGLMIDVAIHEPHRLPAWSPMAVVAGFAAVGANLDLLPLAAGLLLAGLMPLAGAPRLERVPVS
;
A
#
# COMPACT_ATOMS: atom_id res chain seq x y z
N MET A 1 -17.52 -18.18 57.52
CA MET A 1 -16.86 -18.93 56.44
C MET A 1 -17.97 -19.70 55.73
N ARG A 2 -18.51 -19.15 54.63
CA ARG A 2 -19.55 -19.81 53.81
C ARG A 2 -18.96 -19.90 52.41
N ASP A 3 -18.69 -21.13 51.99
CA ASP A 3 -18.30 -21.45 50.63
C ASP A 3 -19.55 -21.34 49.73
N ASP A 4 -19.40 -20.66 48.60
CA ASP A 4 -20.43 -20.46 47.58
C ASP A 4 -20.24 -21.50 46.46
N PRO A 5 -21.03 -22.59 46.42
CA PRO A 5 -20.77 -23.76 45.56
C PRO A 5 -21.36 -23.60 44.15
N GLY A 6 -21.31 -22.40 43.57
CA GLY A 6 -22.11 -22.06 42.38
C GLY A 6 -21.40 -21.41 41.19
N ARG A 7 -20.11 -21.04 41.29
CA ARG A 7 -19.42 -20.39 40.16
C ARG A 7 -18.78 -21.39 39.24
N ILE A 8 -19.54 -21.84 38.24
CA ILE A 8 -18.96 -22.42 37.02
C ILE A 8 -18.00 -21.37 36.45
N PRO A 9 -16.69 -21.68 36.29
CA PRO A 9 -15.77 -20.75 35.67
C PRO A 9 -16.22 -20.55 34.22
N MET A 10 -16.78 -19.37 33.95
CA MET A 10 -17.08 -18.95 32.60
C MET A 10 -15.73 -18.82 31.89
N VAL A 11 -15.35 -19.86 31.14
CA VAL A 11 -14.23 -19.81 30.19
C VAL A 11 -14.64 -18.80 29.14
N ARG A 12 -14.27 -17.53 29.38
CA ARG A 12 -14.43 -16.47 28.41
C ARG A 12 -13.42 -16.79 27.31
N TRP A 13 -13.89 -17.42 26.25
CA TRP A 13 -13.17 -17.53 25.00
C TRP A 13 -12.97 -16.10 24.48
N SER A 14 -11.92 -15.46 24.97
CA SER A 14 -11.40 -14.23 24.38
C SER A 14 -10.89 -14.65 23.02
N CYS A 15 -11.75 -14.48 22.00
CA CYS A 15 -11.30 -14.52 20.62
C CYS A 15 -10.09 -13.57 20.54
N PRO A 16 -8.87 -14.06 20.23
CA PRO A 16 -7.69 -13.21 20.23
C PRO A 16 -7.95 -12.07 19.27
N GLN A 17 -8.11 -10.87 19.82
CA GLN A 17 -8.26 -9.65 19.04
C GLN A 17 -7.13 -9.67 18.02
N HIS A 18 -7.46 -9.82 16.74
CA HIS A 18 -6.53 -9.81 15.61
C HIS A 18 -5.91 -8.41 15.38
N ALA A 19 -5.76 -7.62 16.44
CA ALA A 19 -5.04 -6.36 16.42
C ALA A 19 -3.55 -6.66 16.22
N GLY A 20 -2.98 -6.22 15.10
CA GLY A 20 -1.55 -6.37 14.82
C GLY A 20 -1.20 -7.17 13.57
N ARG A 21 -2.16 -7.57 12.72
CA ARG A 21 -1.85 -8.10 11.38
C ARG A 21 -2.79 -7.50 10.33
N MET A 22 -2.23 -7.26 9.14
CA MET A 22 -3.03 -6.84 7.98
C MET A 22 -4.06 -7.92 7.63
N SER A 23 -5.21 -7.51 7.11
CA SER A 23 -6.19 -8.44 6.56
C SER A 23 -5.61 -9.18 5.33
N SER A 24 -6.12 -10.36 5.01
CA SER A 24 -5.68 -11.12 3.83
C SER A 24 -5.79 -10.30 2.52
N PRO A 25 -6.85 -9.50 2.29
CA PRO A 25 -6.92 -8.64 1.10
C PRO A 25 -5.79 -7.61 1.00
N SER A 26 -5.42 -6.93 2.10
CA SER A 26 -4.32 -5.95 2.06
C SER A 26 -2.96 -6.60 1.88
N ARG A 27 -2.78 -7.84 2.36
CA ARG A 27 -1.56 -8.63 2.12
C ARG A 27 -1.44 -9.06 0.66
N PHE A 28 -2.55 -9.50 0.06
CA PHE A 28 -2.61 -9.75 -1.37
C PHE A 28 -2.31 -8.47 -2.16
N ALA A 29 -2.92 -7.34 -1.78
CA ALA A 29 -2.67 -6.04 -2.41
C ALA A 29 -1.20 -5.60 -2.35
N ALA A 30 -0.47 -5.93 -1.27
CA ALA A 30 0.95 -5.64 -1.15
C ALA A 30 1.83 -6.35 -2.20
N LEU A 31 1.38 -7.51 -2.69
CA LEU A 31 2.03 -8.23 -3.79
C LEU A 31 1.46 -7.82 -5.15
N ALA A 32 0.13 -7.63 -5.24
CA ALA A 32 -0.53 -7.31 -6.49
C ALA A 32 -0.17 -5.91 -7.00
N ALA A 33 -0.04 -4.90 -6.13
CA ALA A 33 0.30 -3.54 -6.51
C ALA A 33 1.58 -3.43 -7.37
N PRO A 34 2.75 -3.93 -6.92
CA PRO A 34 3.97 -3.87 -7.72
C PRO A 34 3.90 -4.76 -8.97
N LEU A 35 3.17 -5.88 -8.95
CA LEU A 35 2.99 -6.72 -10.15
C LEU A 35 2.13 -6.03 -11.22
N PHE A 36 1.07 -5.34 -10.82
CA PHE A 36 0.29 -4.52 -11.74
C PHE A 36 1.11 -3.33 -12.28
N LEU A 37 1.94 -2.71 -11.44
CA LEU A 37 2.84 -1.66 -11.88
C LEU A 37 3.90 -2.17 -12.88
N LEU A 38 4.42 -3.39 -12.68
CA LEU A 38 5.31 -4.05 -13.64
C LEU A 38 4.60 -4.24 -14.98
N THR A 39 3.37 -4.76 -14.96
CA THR A 39 2.58 -4.95 -16.18
C THR A 39 2.33 -3.61 -16.89
N TYR A 40 1.99 -2.55 -16.15
CA TYR A 40 1.91 -1.20 -16.70
C TYR A 40 3.22 -0.77 -17.36
N GLY A 41 4.36 -0.92 -16.69
CA GLY A 41 5.67 -0.57 -17.25
C GLY A 41 5.99 -1.32 -18.55
N ILE A 42 5.62 -2.60 -18.63
CA ILE A 42 5.78 -3.39 -19.87
C ILE A 42 4.92 -2.81 -21.00
N PHE A 43 3.64 -2.54 -20.74
CA PHE A 43 2.74 -1.96 -21.76
C PHE A 43 3.16 -0.55 -22.16
N ARG A 44 3.61 0.27 -21.21
CA ARG A 44 4.18 1.59 -21.49
C ARG A 44 5.38 1.49 -22.43
N TYR A 45 6.29 0.55 -22.18
CA TYR A 45 7.44 0.34 -23.07
C TYR A 45 7.03 -0.13 -24.46
N VAL A 46 6.00 -0.98 -24.58
CA VAL A 46 5.43 -1.42 -25.86
C VAL A 46 4.79 -0.26 -26.61
N ASP A 47 4.02 0.56 -25.90
CA ASP A 47 3.32 1.73 -26.42
C ASP A 47 4.32 2.76 -26.97
N GLY A 48 5.40 3.05 -26.23
CA GLY A 48 6.43 4.03 -26.60
C GLY A 48 7.45 3.60 -27.65
N ARG A 49 7.25 2.47 -28.34
CA ARG A 49 8.26 1.92 -29.27
C ARG A 49 8.50 2.77 -30.51
N ASP A 50 7.50 3.54 -30.93
CA ASP A 50 7.59 4.50 -32.03
C ASP A 50 8.04 5.89 -31.56
N GLY A 51 8.30 6.06 -30.26
CA GLY A 51 8.71 7.32 -29.65
C GLY A 51 7.55 8.20 -29.21
N GLU A 52 6.31 7.80 -29.43
CA GLU A 52 5.12 8.51 -28.97
C GLU A 52 4.37 7.66 -27.94
N HIS A 53 3.65 8.33 -27.04
CA HIS A 53 2.71 7.66 -26.16
C HIS A 53 1.33 8.27 -26.39
N GLY A 54 0.31 7.43 -26.49
CA GLY A 54 -1.02 7.96 -26.77
C GLY A 54 -2.14 6.94 -26.74
N PRO A 55 -3.40 7.40 -26.83
CA PRO A 55 -4.58 6.58 -26.66
C PRO A 55 -4.66 5.48 -27.75
N GLY A 56 -4.24 4.29 -27.36
CA GLY A 56 -4.30 3.04 -28.13
C GLY A 56 -4.51 1.82 -27.21
N VAL A 57 -4.46 0.62 -27.76
CA VAL A 57 -4.71 -0.62 -26.97
C VAL A 57 -3.64 -0.80 -25.87
N ALA A 58 -2.37 -0.61 -26.21
CA ALA A 58 -1.26 -0.76 -25.25
C ALA A 58 -1.37 0.27 -24.12
N TRP A 59 -1.56 1.55 -24.45
CA TRP A 59 -1.87 2.61 -23.51
C TRP A 59 -3.04 2.27 -22.58
N ASN A 60 -4.21 1.89 -23.12
CA ASN A 60 -5.41 1.64 -22.31
C ASN A 60 -5.24 0.46 -21.35
N VAL A 61 -4.64 -0.64 -21.83
CA VAL A 61 -4.36 -1.81 -20.99
C VAL A 61 -3.35 -1.44 -19.90
N GLY A 62 -2.28 -0.73 -20.27
CA GLY A 62 -1.28 -0.26 -19.32
C GLY A 62 -1.88 0.63 -18.21
N HIS A 63 -2.64 1.65 -18.58
CA HIS A 63 -3.26 2.57 -17.63
C HIS A 63 -4.33 1.89 -16.75
N THR A 64 -4.99 0.85 -17.26
CA THR A 64 -5.89 0.01 -16.44
C THR A 64 -5.12 -0.73 -15.34
N PHE A 65 -3.95 -1.29 -15.67
CA PHE A 65 -3.08 -1.91 -14.66
C PHE A 65 -2.49 -0.89 -13.70
N MET A 66 -2.12 0.30 -14.17
CA MET A 66 -1.69 1.40 -13.30
C MET A 66 -2.79 1.76 -12.29
N LEU A 67 -4.03 1.93 -12.76
CA LEU A 67 -5.18 2.20 -11.91
C LEU A 67 -5.38 1.09 -10.86
N ALA A 68 -5.33 -0.18 -11.27
CA ALA A 68 -5.41 -1.31 -10.35
C ALA A 68 -4.29 -1.31 -9.30
N ALA A 69 -3.06 -0.95 -9.69
CA ALA A 69 -1.93 -0.80 -8.77
C ALA A 69 -2.20 0.28 -7.72
N LEU A 70 -2.71 1.45 -8.13
CA LEU A 70 -3.03 2.57 -7.23
C LEU A 70 -4.10 2.19 -6.19
N LEU A 71 -5.15 1.47 -6.62
CA LEU A 71 -6.17 0.95 -5.70
C LEU A 71 -5.58 -0.06 -4.72
N CYS A 72 -4.65 -0.91 -5.17
CA CYS A 72 -3.95 -1.84 -4.28
C CYS A 72 -3.05 -1.10 -3.28
N PHE A 73 -2.32 -0.05 -3.69
CA PHE A 73 -1.54 0.78 -2.75
C PHE A 73 -2.43 1.45 -1.70
N ALA A 74 -3.60 1.97 -2.09
CA ALA A 74 -4.58 2.50 -1.14
C ALA A 74 -5.05 1.42 -0.14
N ALA A 75 -5.31 0.19 -0.60
CA ALA A 75 -5.66 -0.93 0.25
C ALA A 75 -4.53 -1.35 1.21
N VAL A 76 -3.26 -1.22 0.79
CA VAL A 76 -2.08 -1.43 1.65
C VAL A 76 -2.03 -0.36 2.74
N ILE A 77 -2.23 0.92 2.40
CA ILE A 77 -2.27 2.03 3.37
C ILE A 77 -3.35 1.78 4.44
N VAL A 78 -4.57 1.44 4.02
CA VAL A 78 -5.67 1.09 4.95
C VAL A 78 -5.32 -0.13 5.80
N GLY A 79 -4.68 -1.14 5.19
CA GLY A 79 -4.23 -2.34 5.88
C GLY A 79 -3.19 -2.05 6.96
N LEU A 80 -2.20 -1.22 6.66
CA LEU A 80 -1.15 -0.77 7.58
C LEU A 80 -1.78 0.04 8.73
N ARG A 81 -2.62 1.03 8.44
CA ARG A 81 -3.34 1.81 9.46
C ARG A 81 -4.09 0.91 10.45
N ARG A 82 -4.80 -0.10 9.96
CA ARG A 82 -5.55 -1.05 10.81
C ARG A 82 -4.65 -1.99 11.62
N ALA A 83 -3.42 -2.20 11.18
CA ALA A 83 -2.47 -3.10 11.82
C ALA A 83 -1.56 -2.42 12.85
N VAL A 84 -1.52 -1.09 12.88
CA VAL A 84 -0.75 -0.30 13.86
C VAL A 84 -1.51 -0.25 15.19
N ARG A 85 -0.81 -0.56 16.29
CA ARG A 85 -1.31 -0.34 17.65
C ARG A 85 -0.86 1.03 18.16
N GLU A 86 -1.76 1.78 18.78
CA GLU A 86 -1.53 3.18 19.15
C GLU A 86 -1.51 3.37 20.68
N PRO A 87 -0.35 3.23 21.34
CA PRO A 87 -0.24 3.38 22.79
C PRO A 87 -0.28 4.85 23.25
N SER A 88 -0.19 5.83 22.34
CA SER A 88 -0.18 7.26 22.67
C SER A 88 -0.92 8.09 21.63
N VAL A 89 -1.48 9.23 22.08
CA VAL A 89 -2.19 10.19 21.21
C VAL A 89 -1.28 10.73 20.11
N ARG A 90 -0.01 11.03 20.43
CA ARG A 90 0.94 11.55 19.42
C ARG A 90 1.14 10.57 18.27
N ARG A 91 1.33 9.28 18.56
CA ARG A 91 1.46 8.24 17.53
C ARG A 91 0.17 8.09 16.74
N ALA A 92 -0.99 8.08 17.43
CA ALA A 92 -2.29 8.03 16.77
C ALA A 92 -2.51 9.16 15.75
N SER A 93 -2.14 10.40 16.13
CA SER A 93 -2.21 11.56 15.22
C SER A 93 -1.26 11.40 14.04
N ALA A 94 0.00 11.00 14.28
CA ALA A 94 0.97 10.79 13.21
C ALA A 94 0.53 9.71 12.21
N THR A 95 0.10 8.55 12.69
CA THR A 95 -0.43 7.45 11.86
C THR A 95 -1.67 7.89 11.08
N THR A 96 -2.55 8.70 11.68
CA THR A 96 -3.73 9.25 11.00
C THR A 96 -3.32 10.21 9.89
N THR A 97 -2.41 11.15 10.18
CA THR A 97 -1.90 12.09 9.17
C THR A 97 -1.27 11.36 7.99
N MET A 98 -0.40 10.38 8.24
CA MET A 98 0.23 9.59 7.16
C MET A 98 -0.81 8.82 6.34
N THR A 99 -1.83 8.26 7.00
CA THR A 99 -2.94 7.59 6.31
C THR A 99 -3.69 8.56 5.40
N VAL A 100 -4.04 9.75 5.91
CA VAL A 100 -4.75 10.78 5.13
C VAL A 100 -3.92 11.24 3.94
N LEU A 101 -2.65 11.57 4.16
CA LEU A 101 -1.74 11.97 3.08
C LEU A 101 -1.66 10.90 1.99
N GLY A 102 -1.47 9.64 2.40
CA GLY A 102 -1.39 8.52 1.47
C GLY A 102 -2.68 8.32 0.66
N LEU A 103 -3.85 8.43 1.31
CA LEU A 103 -5.14 8.26 0.63
C LEU A 103 -5.50 9.45 -0.26
N VAL A 104 -5.19 10.68 0.15
CA VAL A 104 -5.35 11.87 -0.70
C VAL A 104 -4.44 11.76 -1.93
N GLY A 105 -3.19 11.35 -1.73
CA GLY A 105 -2.26 11.09 -2.84
C GLY A 105 -2.74 9.99 -3.78
N ALA A 106 -3.22 8.87 -3.23
CA ALA A 106 -3.81 7.79 -4.02
C ALA A 106 -5.03 8.28 -4.83
N ALA A 107 -5.93 9.03 -4.22
CA ALA A 107 -7.13 9.55 -4.89
C ALA A 107 -6.76 10.53 -6.01
N ALA A 108 -5.82 11.44 -5.76
CA ALA A 108 -5.31 12.37 -6.78
C ALA A 108 -4.63 11.62 -7.93
N PHE A 109 -3.85 10.58 -7.66
CA PHE A 109 -3.19 9.82 -8.72
C PHE A 109 -4.16 8.91 -9.49
N VAL A 110 -5.15 8.32 -8.82
CA VAL A 110 -6.27 7.62 -9.46
C VAL A 110 -7.00 8.54 -10.43
N ARG A 111 -7.20 9.79 -10.01
CA ARG A 111 -7.85 10.81 -10.82
C ARG A 111 -7.08 11.13 -12.10
N VAL A 112 -5.73 11.21 -12.03
CA VAL A 112 -4.85 11.34 -13.21
C VAL A 112 -4.99 10.11 -14.12
N ALA A 113 -4.88 8.90 -13.57
CA ALA A 113 -5.03 7.65 -14.32
C ALA A 113 -6.39 7.55 -15.05
N LEU A 114 -7.47 8.07 -14.44
CA LEU A 114 -8.78 8.14 -15.07
C LEU A 114 -8.84 9.17 -16.20
N GLY A 115 -8.11 10.29 -16.10
CA GLY A 115 -7.96 11.26 -17.19
C GLY A 115 -7.27 10.65 -18.40
N ASP A 116 -6.24 9.84 -18.16
CA ASP A 116 -5.50 9.13 -19.21
C ASP A 116 -6.35 8.06 -19.93
N LEU A 117 -7.27 7.42 -19.20
CA LEU A 117 -8.17 6.38 -19.73
C LEU A 117 -9.41 6.94 -20.44
N PHE A 118 -9.92 8.08 -19.97
CA PHE A 118 -11.18 8.65 -20.41
C PHE A 118 -10.99 10.10 -20.84
N PRO A 119 -10.68 10.34 -22.12
CA PRO A 119 -10.60 11.68 -22.68
C PRO A 119 -11.90 12.45 -22.39
N GLY A 120 -11.80 13.58 -21.67
CA GLY A 120 -12.95 14.39 -21.24
C GLY A 120 -13.39 14.21 -19.79
N ALA A 121 -12.76 13.32 -19.01
CA ALA A 121 -13.01 13.19 -17.56
C ALA A 121 -12.75 14.50 -16.78
N ASP A 122 -11.92 15.39 -17.32
CA ASP A 122 -11.56 16.66 -16.67
C ASP A 122 -12.71 17.64 -16.53
N GLY A 123 -13.74 17.53 -17.38
CA GLY A 123 -14.95 18.34 -17.26
C GLY A 123 -15.82 17.96 -16.05
N PHE A 124 -15.74 16.72 -15.57
CA PHE A 124 -16.67 16.19 -14.56
C PHE A 124 -16.08 16.09 -13.16
N LEU A 125 -14.74 16.12 -13.04
CA LEU A 125 -14.08 15.90 -11.77
C LEU A 125 -12.84 16.79 -11.63
N PRO A 126 -12.91 18.12 -11.64
CA PRO A 126 -11.72 18.98 -11.66
C PRO A 126 -10.77 18.67 -10.49
N LEU A 127 -9.50 18.42 -10.79
CA LEU A 127 -8.44 18.23 -9.79
C LEU A 127 -7.63 19.53 -9.69
N PRO A 128 -7.47 20.13 -8.50
CA PRO A 128 -6.61 21.30 -8.36
C PRO A 128 -5.19 21.00 -8.84
N GLY A 129 -4.60 21.90 -9.63
CA GLY A 129 -3.26 21.71 -10.23
C GLY A 129 -2.18 21.24 -9.24
N PRO A 130 -2.05 21.81 -8.03
CA PRO A 130 -1.07 21.32 -7.06
C PRO A 130 -1.28 19.86 -6.65
N LEU A 131 -2.51 19.37 -6.63
CA LEU A 131 -2.83 17.99 -6.24
C LEU A 131 -2.57 17.01 -7.39
N HIS A 132 -2.68 17.47 -8.63
CA HIS A 132 -2.29 16.71 -9.82
C HIS A 132 -0.80 16.32 -9.74
N ASP A 133 0.07 17.27 -9.42
CA ASP A 133 1.51 17.04 -9.40
C ASP A 133 1.99 16.43 -8.08
N ALA A 134 1.34 16.77 -6.96
CA ALA A 134 1.72 16.26 -5.64
C ALA A 134 1.17 14.87 -5.33
N GLY A 135 0.18 14.36 -6.07
CA GLY A 135 -0.48 13.07 -5.81
C GLY A 135 0.48 11.91 -5.55
N PRO A 136 1.45 11.64 -6.46
CA PRO A 136 2.46 10.61 -6.25
C PRO A 136 3.33 10.81 -4.99
N LEU A 137 3.70 12.07 -4.69
CA LEU A 137 4.50 12.39 -3.49
C LEU A 137 3.72 12.19 -2.19
N LEU A 138 2.44 12.57 -2.17
CA LEU A 138 1.55 12.35 -1.03
C LEU A 138 1.31 10.85 -0.78
N LEU A 139 1.13 10.08 -1.87
CA LEU A 139 1.02 8.62 -1.81
C LEU A 139 2.29 8.01 -1.19
N LEU A 140 3.46 8.39 -1.69
CA LEU A 140 4.76 7.95 -1.18
C LEU A 140 4.90 8.29 0.31
N LEU A 141 4.64 9.55 0.69
CA LEU A 141 4.81 10.03 2.05
C LEU A 141 3.91 9.26 3.03
N GLY A 142 2.65 9.03 2.67
CA GLY A 142 1.73 8.28 3.52
C GLY A 142 2.10 6.81 3.66
N LEU A 143 2.43 6.14 2.53
CA LEU A 143 2.83 4.73 2.54
C LEU A 143 4.12 4.53 3.35
N VAL A 144 5.17 5.28 3.03
CA VAL A 144 6.48 5.17 3.70
C VAL A 144 6.39 5.62 5.15
N GLY A 145 5.63 6.66 5.48
CA GLY A 145 5.42 7.09 6.86
C GLY A 145 4.81 5.99 7.73
N LEU A 146 3.81 5.26 7.22
CA LEU A 146 3.22 4.11 7.90
C LEU A 146 4.20 2.93 8.00
N MET A 147 4.97 2.66 6.95
CA MET A 147 5.99 1.61 6.99
C MET A 147 7.10 1.93 8.00
N ILE A 148 7.54 3.19 8.09
CA ILE A 148 8.52 3.64 9.08
C ILE A 148 7.96 3.47 10.50
N ASP A 149 6.70 3.84 10.74
CA ASP A 149 6.06 3.63 12.06
C ASP A 149 6.08 2.15 12.48
N VAL A 150 5.72 1.25 11.55
CA VAL A 150 5.75 -0.20 11.79
C VAL A 150 7.20 -0.69 12.00
N ALA A 151 8.16 -0.26 11.18
CA ALA A 151 9.55 -0.68 11.30
C ALA A 151 10.20 -0.26 12.64
N ILE A 152 9.84 0.94 13.14
CA ILE A 152 10.37 1.46 14.41
C ILE A 152 9.76 0.72 15.61
N HIS A 153 8.44 0.52 15.63
CA HIS A 153 7.74 0.03 16.81
C HIS A 153 7.51 -1.48 16.82
N GLU A 154 7.56 -2.11 15.64
CA GLU A 154 7.33 -3.54 15.46
C GLU A 154 8.41 -4.14 14.53
N PRO A 155 9.70 -4.02 14.88
CA PRO A 155 10.84 -4.33 13.99
C PRO A 155 10.90 -5.79 13.52
N HIS A 156 10.23 -6.69 14.25
CA HIS A 156 10.10 -8.10 13.88
C HIS A 156 9.10 -8.33 12.72
N ARG A 157 8.27 -7.33 12.38
CA ARG A 157 7.29 -7.40 11.29
C ARG A 157 7.79 -6.79 10.00
N LEU A 158 8.62 -5.75 10.08
CA LEU A 158 9.07 -5.02 8.90
C LEU A 158 10.54 -4.59 9.08
N PRO A 159 11.46 -5.13 8.27
CA PRO A 159 12.87 -4.76 8.37
C PRO A 159 13.11 -3.33 7.85
N ALA A 160 14.11 -2.62 8.37
CA ALA A 160 14.35 -1.21 8.02
C ALA A 160 14.69 -0.97 6.53
N TRP A 161 15.21 -1.97 5.81
CA TRP A 161 15.47 -1.85 4.37
C TRP A 161 14.20 -1.80 3.52
N SER A 162 13.07 -2.30 4.04
CA SER A 162 11.78 -2.36 3.34
C SER A 162 11.26 -0.97 2.92
N PRO A 163 11.10 0.01 3.84
CA PRO A 163 10.71 1.37 3.45
C PRO A 163 11.77 2.04 2.54
N MET A 164 13.06 1.74 2.70
CA MET A 164 14.12 2.27 1.83
C MET A 164 13.98 1.76 0.39
N ALA A 165 13.66 0.46 0.22
CA ALA A 165 13.39 -0.11 -1.10
C ALA A 165 12.15 0.53 -1.75
N VAL A 166 11.10 0.83 -0.97
CA VAL A 166 9.93 1.55 -1.49
C VAL A 166 10.28 2.97 -1.94
N VAL A 167 11.04 3.72 -1.13
CA VAL A 167 11.52 5.06 -1.52
C VAL A 167 12.36 4.97 -2.79
N ALA A 168 13.29 4.01 -2.88
CA ALA A 168 14.11 3.82 -4.08
C ALA A 168 13.27 3.48 -5.31
N GLY A 169 12.22 2.66 -5.15
CA GLY A 169 11.27 2.35 -6.22
C GLY A 169 10.54 3.59 -6.74
N PHE A 170 9.97 4.40 -5.84
CA PHE A 170 9.31 5.66 -6.24
C PHE A 170 10.30 6.68 -6.83
N ALA A 171 11.52 6.76 -6.30
CA ALA A 171 12.56 7.61 -6.86
C ALA A 171 12.92 7.19 -8.30
N ALA A 172 12.97 5.89 -8.58
CA ALA A 172 13.18 5.40 -9.94
C ALA A 172 12.04 5.81 -10.89
N VAL A 173 10.78 5.70 -10.47
CA VAL A 173 9.62 6.18 -11.25
C VAL A 173 9.71 7.69 -11.52
N GLY A 174 10.04 8.49 -10.49
CA GLY A 174 10.16 9.94 -10.62
C GLY A 174 11.35 10.39 -11.48
N ALA A 175 12.42 9.60 -11.53
CA ALA A 175 13.59 9.88 -12.37
C ALA A 175 13.32 9.59 -13.85
N ASN A 176 12.73 8.44 -14.16
CA ASN A 176 12.31 8.07 -15.50
C ASN A 176 11.26 6.95 -15.45
N LEU A 177 10.14 7.12 -16.15
CA LEU A 177 9.10 6.10 -16.27
C LEU A 177 9.56 4.83 -17.01
N ASP A 178 10.63 4.88 -17.80
CA ASP A 178 11.22 3.68 -18.40
C ASP A 178 11.84 2.74 -17.35
N LEU A 179 12.10 3.25 -16.13
CA LEU A 179 12.56 2.45 -14.99
C LEU A 179 11.42 1.77 -14.24
N LEU A 180 10.17 1.82 -14.73
CA LEU A 180 9.02 1.17 -14.10
C LEU A 180 9.24 -0.33 -13.78
N PRO A 181 9.87 -1.15 -14.63
CA PRO A 181 10.18 -2.54 -14.27
C PRO A 181 11.12 -2.66 -13.06
N LEU A 182 12.17 -1.83 -13.00
CA LEU A 182 13.10 -1.77 -11.88
C LEU A 182 12.38 -1.27 -10.61
N ALA A 183 11.60 -0.21 -10.74
CA ALA A 183 10.79 0.35 -9.66
C ALA A 183 9.82 -0.69 -9.10
N ALA A 184 9.12 -1.43 -9.96
CA ALA A 184 8.21 -2.50 -9.56
C ALA A 184 8.94 -3.61 -8.80
N GLY A 185 10.15 -4.00 -9.22
CA GLY A 185 10.99 -4.95 -8.49
C GLY A 185 11.37 -4.45 -7.09
N LEU A 186 11.78 -3.18 -6.97
CA LEU A 186 12.10 -2.54 -5.69
C LEU A 186 10.89 -2.43 -4.76
N LEU A 187 9.73 -2.06 -5.31
CA LEU A 187 8.46 -1.98 -4.59
C LEU A 187 7.99 -3.36 -4.14
N LEU A 188 8.14 -4.39 -4.99
CA LEU A 188 7.84 -5.77 -4.63
C LEU A 188 8.73 -6.24 -3.48
N ALA A 189 10.05 -6.03 -3.58
CA ALA A 189 10.98 -6.37 -2.51
C ALA A 189 10.61 -5.64 -1.21
N GLY A 190 10.34 -4.33 -1.29
CA GLY A 190 9.97 -3.50 -0.15
C GLY A 190 8.66 -3.94 0.51
N LEU A 191 7.66 -4.35 -0.26
CA LEU A 191 6.34 -4.72 0.28
C LEU A 191 6.19 -6.20 0.62
N MET A 192 7.06 -7.07 0.11
CA MET A 192 7.03 -8.51 0.34
C MET A 192 6.96 -8.90 1.84
N PRO A 193 7.69 -8.27 2.78
CA PRO A 193 7.59 -8.63 4.19
C PRO A 193 6.17 -8.44 4.77
N LEU A 194 5.38 -7.52 4.23
CA LEU A 194 3.99 -7.29 4.66
C LEU A 194 3.06 -8.45 4.28
N ALA A 195 3.42 -9.24 3.26
CA ALA A 195 2.65 -10.38 2.79
C ALA A 195 2.89 -11.68 3.58
N GLY A 196 3.86 -11.69 4.51
CA GLY A 196 4.28 -12.90 5.24
C GLY A 196 3.15 -13.66 5.96
N ALA A 197 3.21 -14.99 5.86
CA ALA A 197 2.27 -15.92 6.50
C ALA A 197 2.43 -15.96 8.03
N PRO A 198 1.42 -16.42 8.80
CA PRO A 198 1.57 -16.68 10.22
C PRO A 198 2.71 -17.68 10.40
N ARG A 199 3.71 -17.33 11.22
CA ARG A 199 4.69 -18.31 11.70
C ARG A 199 3.88 -19.44 12.34
N LEU A 200 3.87 -20.62 11.71
CA LEU A 200 3.34 -21.83 12.34
C LEU A 200 4.18 -22.05 13.58
N GLU A 201 3.62 -21.70 14.74
CA GLU A 201 4.22 -21.97 16.03
C GLU A 201 4.32 -23.49 16.12
N ARG A 202 5.54 -24.02 16.07
CA ARG A 202 5.76 -25.45 16.29
C ARG A 202 5.27 -25.72 17.70
N VAL A 203 4.11 -26.35 17.84
CA VAL A 203 3.66 -26.88 19.12
C VAL A 203 4.74 -27.87 19.55
N PRO A 204 5.45 -27.64 20.66
CA PRO A 204 6.41 -28.61 21.15
C PRO A 204 5.63 -29.88 21.50
N VAL A 205 5.98 -30.97 20.84
CA VAL A 205 5.48 -32.30 21.19
C VAL A 205 6.30 -32.72 22.40
N SER A 206 5.69 -32.67 23.58
CA SER A 206 6.22 -33.23 24.82
C SER A 206 5.97 -34.72 24.90
#